data_AF-A0A524PDX3-F1
#
_entry.id   AF-A0A524PDX3-F1
#
_cell.length_a   1.000
_cell.length_b   1.000
_cell.length_c   1.000
_cell.angle_alpha   90.00
_cell.angle_beta   90.00
_cell.angle_gamma   90.00
#
_symmetry.space_group_name_H-M   'P 1'
#
loop_
_entity.id
_entity.type
_entity.pdbx_description
1 polymer ?
#
loop_
_entity_poly.entity_id
_entity_poly.type
_entity_poly.pdbx_seq_one_letter_code
_entity_poly.pdbx_strand_id
1 'polypeptide(L)'
;MSSVIAEVKFNVMSYEHTQGGNHIGNLQPSEPGADTQPIRSQKLDRGGGGRRIKALYLGVLLGLLLGVYFLFPGRINVLLLAIDRTPEGSAVGRSDSLILTTTVPSQGYLGILSIPRDLWVSIPGVGENRINAAHFFAEADQPGSGPAASVATVAINFGLDLDYYIRIQFDGFRAFVDA
;
A
#
# COMPACT_ATOMS: atom_id res chain seq x y z
N MET A 1 -16.60 20.44 0.01
CA MET A 1 -17.43 20.44 -1.21
C MET A 1 -16.75 19.53 -2.21
N SER A 2 -17.55 18.65 -2.81
CA SER A 2 -17.15 17.54 -3.68
C SER A 2 -16.94 18.03 -5.12
N SER A 3 -15.91 17.54 -5.81
CA SER A 3 -16.01 17.17 -7.23
C SER A 3 -14.76 16.42 -7.70
N VAL A 4 -14.96 15.12 -7.91
CA VAL A 4 -14.18 14.24 -8.78
C VAL A 4 -14.28 14.76 -10.22
N ILE A 5 -13.17 14.82 -10.94
CA ILE A 5 -13.18 14.87 -12.41
C ILE A 5 -12.35 13.70 -12.92
N ALA A 6 -13.05 12.75 -13.53
CA ALA A 6 -12.49 11.66 -14.31
C ALA A 6 -12.37 12.14 -15.76
N GLU A 7 -11.24 11.89 -16.43
CA GLU A 7 -11.17 12.07 -17.88
C GLU A 7 -10.55 10.84 -18.58
N VAL A 8 -11.51 10.11 -19.12
CA VAL A 8 -11.60 9.16 -20.24
C VAL A 8 -10.41 9.08 -21.21
N LYS A 9 -10.02 7.83 -21.49
CA LYS A 9 -9.06 7.40 -22.52
C LYS A 9 -9.60 7.65 -23.93
N PHE A 10 -8.78 8.23 -24.82
CA PHE A 10 -9.03 8.26 -26.26
C PHE A 10 -8.61 6.93 -26.90
N ASN A 11 -9.58 6.18 -27.42
CA ASN A 11 -9.34 5.06 -28.33
C ASN A 11 -9.64 5.52 -29.76
N VAL A 12 -8.61 5.62 -30.58
CA VAL A 12 -8.71 5.92 -32.01
C VAL A 12 -9.13 4.63 -32.72
N MET A 13 -10.34 4.62 -33.30
CA MET A 13 -10.75 3.60 -34.26
C MET A 13 -11.43 4.28 -35.44
N SER A 14 -10.93 3.92 -36.62
CA SER A 14 -10.98 4.63 -37.88
C SER A 14 -12.36 4.63 -38.54
N TYR A 15 -12.68 5.73 -39.23
CA TYR A 15 -13.85 5.88 -40.10
C TYR A 15 -13.54 5.29 -41.48
N GLU A 16 -14.41 4.41 -41.99
CA GLU A 16 -14.47 4.10 -43.42
C GLU A 16 -15.33 5.12 -44.16
N HIS A 17 -14.76 5.62 -45.25
CA HIS A 17 -15.33 6.61 -46.16
C HIS A 17 -16.01 5.87 -47.32
N THR A 18 -17.33 5.99 -47.46
CA THR A 18 -18.02 5.63 -48.71
C THR A 18 -18.68 6.90 -49.27
N GLN A 19 -18.08 7.42 -50.34
CA GLN A 19 -18.51 8.59 -51.09
C GLN A 19 -19.90 8.36 -51.71
N GLY A 20 -20.78 9.33 -51.51
CA GLY A 20 -22.11 9.40 -52.11
C GLY A 20 -22.07 9.80 -53.59
N GLY A 21 -22.91 9.11 -54.37
CA GLY A 21 -23.29 9.49 -55.73
C GLY A 21 -24.46 10.48 -55.71
N ASN A 22 -24.36 11.48 -56.57
CA ASN A 22 -25.38 12.47 -56.88
C ASN A 22 -26.61 11.83 -57.55
N HIS A 23 -27.78 11.88 -56.91
CA HIS A 23 -29.06 11.84 -57.61
C HIS A 23 -30.08 12.75 -56.89
N ILE A 24 -30.35 13.90 -57.51
CA ILE A 24 -31.50 14.76 -57.24
C ILE A 24 -32.76 14.07 -57.79
N GLY A 25 -33.45 13.33 -56.92
CA GLY A 25 -34.78 12.79 -57.20
C GLY A 25 -35.85 13.68 -56.55
N ASN A 26 -36.79 14.15 -57.36
CA ASN A 26 -38.01 14.85 -56.95
C ASN A 26 -38.66 14.22 -55.71
N LEU A 27 -38.90 15.02 -54.67
CA LEU A 27 -39.77 14.66 -53.56
C LEU A 27 -41.23 14.81 -54.01
N GLN A 28 -41.83 13.70 -54.45
CA GLN A 28 -43.28 13.59 -54.60
C GLN A 28 -43.89 13.47 -53.17
N PRO A 29 -45.00 14.15 -52.84
CA PRO A 29 -45.63 13.97 -51.54
C PRO A 29 -46.14 12.53 -51.41
N SER A 30 -45.61 11.74 -50.47
CA SER A 30 -46.15 10.42 -50.16
C SER A 30 -47.48 10.58 -49.42
N GLU A 31 -48.52 9.93 -49.94
CA GLU A 31 -49.85 9.88 -49.35
C GLU A 31 -49.83 9.37 -47.90
N PRO A 32 -50.70 9.89 -47.03
CA PRO A 32 -50.70 9.54 -45.62
C PRO A 32 -51.39 8.19 -45.42
N GLY A 33 -50.64 7.22 -44.92
CA GLY A 33 -51.19 6.01 -44.32
C GLY A 33 -51.16 4.78 -45.19
N ALA A 34 -49.97 4.24 -45.44
CA ALA A 34 -49.78 2.81 -45.60
C ALA A 34 -48.34 2.47 -45.23
N ASP A 35 -48.16 1.43 -44.43
CA ASP A 35 -46.90 0.69 -44.24
C ASP A 35 -45.93 1.09 -43.12
N THR A 36 -46.39 1.70 -42.04
CA THR A 36 -45.73 1.49 -40.74
C THR A 36 -46.16 0.15 -40.15
N GLN A 37 -45.54 -0.93 -40.61
CA GLN A 37 -45.54 -2.17 -39.84
C GLN A 37 -44.76 -1.91 -38.54
N PRO A 38 -45.28 -2.26 -37.35
CA PRO A 38 -44.53 -2.08 -36.13
C PRO A 38 -43.27 -2.94 -36.22
N ILE A 39 -42.10 -2.30 -36.16
CA ILE A 39 -40.84 -3.03 -35.96
C ILE A 39 -41.00 -3.76 -34.65
N ARG A 40 -41.24 -5.08 -34.72
CA ARG A 40 -41.33 -5.93 -33.56
C ARG A 40 -39.97 -5.89 -32.89
N SER A 41 -39.84 -5.02 -31.89
CA SER A 41 -38.66 -4.99 -31.05
C SER A 41 -38.54 -6.38 -30.46
N GLN A 42 -37.58 -7.17 -30.95
CA GLN A 42 -37.15 -8.36 -30.26
C GLN A 42 -36.69 -7.86 -28.90
N LYS A 43 -37.58 -7.99 -27.91
CA LYS A 43 -37.26 -7.79 -26.52
C LYS A 43 -36.12 -8.77 -26.28
N LEU A 44 -34.88 -8.27 -26.25
CA LEU A 44 -33.71 -9.05 -25.92
C LEU A 44 -34.03 -9.59 -24.53
N ASP A 45 -34.39 -10.87 -24.48
CA ASP A 45 -34.77 -11.50 -23.24
C ASP A 45 -33.47 -11.61 -22.44
N ARG A 46 -33.23 -10.61 -21.61
CA ARG A 46 -32.10 -10.57 -20.68
C ARG A 46 -32.38 -11.64 -19.63
N GLY A 47 -32.09 -12.89 -20.00
CA GLY A 47 -32.17 -14.05 -19.13
C GLY A 47 -31.41 -13.81 -17.83
N GLY A 48 -32.14 -13.45 -16.79
CA GLY A 48 -31.63 -13.11 -15.46
C GLY A 48 -31.08 -14.28 -14.65
N GLY A 49 -31.00 -15.48 -15.23
CA GLY A 49 -30.62 -16.71 -14.52
C GLY A 49 -29.15 -16.81 -14.12
N GLY A 50 -28.24 -16.11 -14.81
CA GLY A 50 -26.80 -16.22 -14.55
C GLY A 50 -26.29 -15.38 -13.37
N ARG A 51 -27.07 -14.42 -12.86
CA ARG A 51 -26.59 -13.47 -11.83
C ARG A 51 -26.32 -14.16 -10.48
N ARG A 52 -27.14 -15.13 -10.10
CA ARG A 52 -26.97 -15.85 -8.82
C ARG A 52 -25.80 -16.86 -8.86
N ILE A 53 -25.63 -17.54 -9.99
CA ILE A 53 -24.49 -18.45 -10.20
C ILE A 53 -23.17 -17.66 -10.22
N LYS A 54 -23.13 -16.54 -10.95
CA LYS A 54 -21.95 -15.65 -10.96
C LYS A 54 -21.63 -15.08 -9.58
N ALA A 55 -22.65 -14.72 -8.79
CA ALA A 55 -22.44 -14.26 -7.41
C ALA A 55 -21.88 -15.36 -6.50
N LEU A 56 -22.30 -16.61 -6.68
CA LEU A 56 -21.76 -17.76 -5.93
C LEU A 56 -20.27 -17.97 -6.25
N TYR A 57 -19.90 -18.01 -7.53
CA TYR A 57 -18.50 -18.12 -7.94
C TYR A 57 -17.67 -16.93 -7.44
N LEU A 58 -18.22 -15.72 -7.49
CA LEU A 58 -17.54 -14.53 -6.97
C LEU A 58 -17.30 -14.60 -5.46
N GLY A 59 -18.29 -15.08 -4.69
CA GLY A 59 -18.16 -15.27 -3.24
C GLY A 59 -17.15 -16.36 -2.87
N VAL A 60 -17.17 -17.49 -3.58
CA VAL A 60 -16.19 -18.58 -3.38
C VAL A 60 -14.79 -18.13 -3.75
N LEU A 61 -14.63 -17.42 -4.87
CA LEU A 61 -13.35 -16.86 -5.30
C LEU A 61 -12.82 -15.86 -4.28
N LEU A 62 -13.67 -14.96 -3.78
CA LEU A 62 -13.30 -13.97 -2.77
C LEU A 62 -12.92 -14.63 -1.44
N GLY A 63 -13.68 -15.63 -1.00
CA GLY A 63 -13.40 -16.40 0.21
C GLY A 63 -12.11 -17.20 0.12
N LEU A 64 -11.82 -17.79 -1.05
CA LEU A 64 -10.56 -18.49 -1.29
C LEU A 64 -9.38 -17.50 -1.30
N LEU A 65 -9.54 -16.33 -1.92
CA LEU A 65 -8.51 -15.29 -1.96
C LEU A 65 -8.21 -14.75 -0.55
N LEU A 66 -9.25 -14.46 0.24
CA LEU A 66 -9.12 -14.07 1.65
C LEU A 66 -8.52 -15.18 2.51
N GLY A 67 -8.93 -16.43 2.29
CA GLY A 67 -8.38 -17.59 2.99
C GLY A 67 -6.90 -17.79 2.70
N VAL A 68 -6.47 -17.64 1.44
CA VAL A 68 -5.06 -17.68 1.05
C VAL A 68 -4.28 -16.54 1.70
N TYR A 69 -4.83 -15.32 1.72
CA TYR A 69 -4.19 -14.19 2.40
C TYR A 69 -4.00 -14.46 3.90
N PHE A 70 -4.98 -15.09 4.54
CA PHE A 70 -4.89 -15.47 5.95
C PHE A 70 -3.92 -16.62 6.20
N LEU A 71 -3.82 -17.60 5.29
CA LEU A 71 -2.95 -18.76 5.43
C LEU A 71 -1.47 -18.46 5.13
N PHE A 72 -1.21 -17.44 4.31
CA PHE A 72 0.13 -17.02 3.92
C PHE A 72 0.40 -15.58 4.40
N PRO A 73 0.53 -15.36 5.72
CA PRO A 73 0.98 -14.07 6.21
C PRO A 73 2.38 -13.77 5.64
N GLY A 74 2.56 -12.54 5.17
CA GLY A 74 3.82 -12.07 4.61
C GLY A 74 4.96 -12.01 5.63
N ARG A 75 6.16 -11.65 5.15
CA ARG A 75 7.28 -11.30 6.03
C ARG A 75 6.95 -10.05 6.83
N ILE A 76 7.24 -10.07 8.12
CA ILE A 76 7.09 -8.93 9.03
C ILE A 76 8.46 -8.57 9.59
N ASN A 77 8.86 -7.31 9.45
CA ASN A 77 10.09 -6.77 10.00
C ASN A 77 9.78 -5.77 11.12
N VAL A 78 10.34 -6.02 12.30
CA VAL A 78 10.17 -5.20 13.50
C VAL A 78 11.52 -4.67 13.95
N LEU A 79 11.63 -3.36 14.12
CA LEU A 79 12.82 -2.72 14.71
C LEU A 79 12.58 -2.40 16.19
N LEU A 80 13.34 -3.04 17.06
CA LEU A 80 13.36 -2.74 18.49
C LEU A 80 14.44 -1.68 18.76
N LEU A 81 14.01 -0.57 19.36
CA LEU A 81 14.83 0.55 19.79
C LEU A 81 14.90 0.55 21.31
N ALA A 82 16.00 0.05 21.87
CA ALA A 82 16.25 0.11 23.30
C ALA A 82 17.02 1.39 23.60
N ILE A 83 16.41 2.32 24.34
CA ILE A 83 16.99 3.63 24.67
C ILE A 83 17.17 3.71 26.17
N ASP A 84 18.43 3.82 26.60
CA ASP A 84 18.82 4.03 27.98
C ASP A 84 19.01 5.54 28.22
N ARG A 85 17.95 6.22 28.68
CA ARG A 85 18.06 7.61 29.16
C ARG A 85 18.51 7.56 30.61
N THR A 86 19.64 8.20 30.91
CA THR A 86 20.08 8.35 32.29
C THR A 86 19.36 9.51 32.99
N PRO A 87 19.07 9.37 34.30
CA PRO A 87 18.46 10.43 35.10
C PRO A 87 19.24 11.74 35.04
N GLU A 88 18.51 12.86 35.19
CA GLU A 88 19.08 14.21 35.16
C GLU A 88 20.28 14.34 36.12
N GLY A 89 21.45 14.69 35.58
CA GLY A 89 22.63 15.04 36.37
C GLY A 89 23.77 14.01 36.44
N SER A 90 23.72 12.86 35.75
CA SER A 90 24.89 11.96 35.65
C SER A 90 25.37 11.76 34.21
N ALA A 91 26.69 11.85 34.01
CA ALA A 91 27.31 12.03 32.68
C ALA A 91 27.44 10.75 31.83
N VAL A 92 26.86 9.60 32.25
CA VAL A 92 27.00 8.35 31.49
C VAL A 92 25.71 7.53 31.53
N GLY A 93 24.78 7.88 30.63
CA GLY A 93 23.74 6.98 30.15
C GLY A 93 24.05 6.51 28.75
N ARG A 94 24.20 5.19 28.58
CA ARG A 94 24.64 4.61 27.31
C ARG A 94 24.14 3.18 27.18
N SER A 95 23.05 3.02 26.43
CA SER A 95 22.73 1.83 25.62
C SER A 95 21.63 2.18 24.63
N ASP A 96 22.03 2.59 23.41
CA ASP A 96 21.16 2.69 22.24
C ASP A 96 21.35 1.42 21.40
N SER A 97 20.68 0.33 21.78
CA SER A 97 20.77 -0.94 21.05
C SER A 97 19.59 -1.05 20.08
N LEU A 98 19.91 -1.33 18.82
CA LEU A 98 18.95 -1.59 17.76
C LEU A 98 18.88 -3.10 17.53
N ILE A 99 17.71 -3.70 17.73
CA ILE A 99 17.51 -5.13 17.41
C ILE A 99 16.50 -5.20 16.28
N LEU A 100 16.96 -5.69 15.13
CA LEU A 100 16.12 -5.96 13.99
C LEU A 100 15.62 -7.41 14.04
N THR A 101 14.31 -7.58 14.08
CA THR A 101 13.66 -8.89 14.10
C THR A 101 12.85 -9.07 12.82
N THR A 102 13.11 -10.14 12.09
CA THR A 102 12.33 -10.53 10.92
C THR A 102 11.64 -11.86 11.19
N THR A 103 10.34 -11.93 10.92
CA THR A 103 9.56 -13.15 11.01
C THR A 103 8.92 -13.45 9.67
N VAL A 104 9.09 -14.68 9.18
CA VAL A 104 8.39 -15.20 7.99
C VAL A 104 7.52 -16.37 8.45
N PRO A 105 6.27 -16.12 8.90
CA PRO A 105 5.47 -17.16 9.52
C PRO A 105 5.13 -18.29 8.55
N SER A 106 4.98 -17.98 7.25
CA SER A 106 4.76 -18.96 6.19
C SER A 106 5.91 -19.98 6.03
N GLN A 107 7.11 -19.65 6.51
CA GLN A 107 8.30 -20.52 6.48
C GLN A 107 8.75 -20.97 7.88
N GLY A 108 8.07 -20.54 8.95
CA GLY A 108 8.51 -20.77 10.33
C GLY A 108 9.87 -20.14 10.66
N TYR A 109 10.26 -19.08 9.95
CA TYR A 109 11.58 -18.45 10.11
C TYR A 109 11.50 -17.25 11.05
N LEU A 110 12.43 -17.19 11.99
CA LEU A 110 12.68 -16.05 12.87
C LEU A 110 14.16 -15.69 12.79
N GLY A 111 14.45 -14.48 12.33
CA GLY A 111 15.79 -13.91 12.29
C GLY A 111 15.89 -12.73 13.24
N ILE A 112 16.95 -12.68 14.03
CA ILE A 112 17.24 -11.57 14.95
C ILE A 112 18.66 -11.09 14.66
N LEU A 113 18.80 -9.80 14.40
CA LEU A 113 20.07 -9.13 14.15
C LEU A 113 20.23 -7.98 15.14
N SER A 114 21.29 -8.04 15.96
CA SER A 114 21.69 -6.90 16.78
C SER A 114 22.56 -5.95 15.95
N ILE A 115 22.13 -4.70 15.83
CA ILE A 115 22.84 -3.64 15.12
C ILE A 115 23.58 -2.79 16.16
N PRO A 116 24.92 -2.71 16.11
CA PRO A 116 25.68 -1.91 17.05
C PRO A 116 25.46 -0.40 16.80
N ARG A 117 25.33 0.38 17.87
CA ARG A 117 25.08 1.84 17.83
C ARG A 117 26.11 2.65 17.04
N ASP A 118 27.34 2.14 16.98
CA ASP A 118 28.49 2.80 16.38
C ASP A 118 28.70 2.33 14.93
N LEU A 119 27.74 1.58 14.35
CA LEU A 119 27.78 1.19 12.95
C LEU A 119 27.80 2.44 12.06
N TRP A 120 28.79 2.51 11.17
CA TRP A 120 28.93 3.60 10.22
C TRP A 120 27.99 3.36 9.03
N VAL A 121 27.08 4.30 8.79
CA VAL A 121 25.97 4.18 7.83
C VAL A 121 25.63 5.51 7.19
N SER A 122 24.90 5.44 6.07
CA SER A 122 24.35 6.62 5.42
C SER A 122 23.05 7.06 6.09
N ILE A 123 23.01 8.28 6.60
CA ILE A 123 21.82 8.84 7.26
C ILE A 123 21.12 9.81 6.29
N PRO A 124 19.83 9.61 5.96
CA PRO A 124 19.08 10.51 5.09
C PRO A 124 19.06 11.94 5.62
N GLY A 125 19.41 12.91 4.78
CA GLY A 125 19.40 14.33 5.14
C GLY A 125 20.61 14.81 5.98
N VAL A 126 21.48 13.90 6.42
CA VAL A 126 22.68 14.24 7.22
C VAL A 126 23.98 13.84 6.51
N GLY A 127 24.04 12.66 5.91
CA GLY A 127 25.24 12.07 5.32
C GLY A 127 25.77 10.88 6.13
N GLU A 128 27.03 10.50 5.93
CA GLU A 128 27.64 9.34 6.58
C GLU A 128 27.97 9.62 8.06
N ASN A 129 27.47 8.79 8.96
CA ASN A 129 27.79 8.88 10.39
C ASN A 129 27.50 7.54 11.10
N ARG A 130 27.70 7.50 12.41
CA ARG A 130 27.22 6.41 13.25
C ARG A 130 25.70 6.36 13.28
N ILE A 131 25.12 5.16 13.24
CA ILE A 131 23.68 4.95 13.13
C ILE A 131 22.87 5.60 14.26
N ASN A 132 23.43 5.68 15.47
CA ASN A 132 22.78 6.36 16.59
C ASN A 132 22.64 7.87 16.39
N ALA A 133 23.48 8.48 15.55
CA ALA A 133 23.42 9.90 15.27
C ALA A 133 22.13 10.27 14.53
N ALA A 134 21.51 9.33 13.80
CA ALA A 134 20.22 9.55 13.14
C ALA A 134 19.13 9.93 14.14
N HIS A 135 19.07 9.21 15.27
CA HIS A 135 18.14 9.54 16.35
C HIS A 135 18.43 10.93 16.91
N PHE A 136 19.70 11.20 17.24
CA PHE A 136 20.11 12.43 17.89
C PHE A 136 19.85 13.67 17.03
N PHE A 137 20.25 13.65 15.75
CA PHE A 137 20.07 14.78 14.85
C PHE A 137 18.59 15.07 14.58
N ALA A 138 17.79 14.01 14.38
CA ALA A 138 16.36 14.18 14.17
C ALA A 138 15.65 14.71 15.43
N GLU A 139 15.95 14.16 16.61
CA GLU A 139 15.37 14.66 17.87
C GLU A 139 15.78 16.12 18.15
N ALA A 140 16.98 16.54 17.74
CA ALA A 140 17.47 17.91 17.85
C ALA A 140 16.79 18.88 16.86
N ASP A 141 16.48 18.42 15.64
CA ASP A 141 15.76 19.20 14.64
C ASP A 141 14.27 19.32 14.98
N GLN A 142 13.64 18.18 15.24
CA GLN A 142 12.24 18.07 15.65
C GLN A 142 12.10 17.06 16.80
N PRO A 143 11.78 17.51 18.03
CA PRO A 143 11.55 16.62 19.16
C PRO A 143 10.48 15.58 18.86
N GLY A 144 10.80 14.29 19.06
CA GLY A 144 9.94 13.15 18.80
C GLY A 144 10.16 12.47 17.44
N SER A 145 10.97 13.05 16.56
CA SER A 145 11.27 12.47 15.23
C SER A 145 12.43 11.46 15.24
N GLY A 146 13.19 11.35 16.34
CA GLY A 146 14.34 10.47 16.48
C GLY A 146 14.09 8.99 16.10
N PRO A 147 13.02 8.34 16.57
CA PRO A 147 12.70 6.96 16.20
C PRO A 147 12.45 6.79 14.70
N ALA A 148 11.72 7.73 14.06
CA ALA A 148 11.40 7.66 12.64
C ALA A 148 12.66 7.77 11.77
N ALA A 149 13.58 8.67 12.12
CA ALA A 149 14.87 8.79 11.46
C ALA A 149 15.73 7.52 11.62
N SER A 150 15.68 6.89 12.80
CA SER A 150 16.37 5.61 13.05
C SER A 150 15.83 4.49 12.17
N VAL A 151 14.49 4.38 12.05
CA VAL A 151 13.81 3.43 11.17
C VAL A 151 14.21 3.67 9.70
N ALA A 152 14.13 4.91 9.22
CA ALA A 152 14.51 5.25 7.84
C ALA A 152 15.97 4.91 7.54
N THR A 153 16.87 5.18 8.49
CA THR A 153 18.30 4.86 8.36
C THR A 153 18.51 3.34 8.26
N VAL A 154 17.89 2.54 9.14
CA VAL A 154 17.99 1.07 9.06
C VAL A 154 17.39 0.55 7.75
N ALA A 155 16.22 1.06 7.34
CA ALA A 155 15.55 0.61 6.13
C ALA A 155 16.43 0.79 4.88
N ILE A 156 17.08 1.96 4.75
CA ILE A 156 17.92 2.28 3.60
C ILE A 156 19.22 1.50 3.59
N ASN A 157 19.89 1.37 4.75
CA ASN A 157 21.21 0.72 4.80
C ASN A 157 21.12 -0.81 4.70
N PHE A 158 20.04 -1.41 5.21
CA PHE A 158 19.84 -2.85 5.17
C PHE A 158 18.95 -3.30 4.01
N GLY A 159 18.34 -2.38 3.27
CA GLY A 159 17.46 -2.69 2.13
C GLY A 159 16.19 -3.43 2.55
N LEU A 160 15.62 -3.04 3.70
CA LEU A 160 14.47 -3.71 4.31
C LEU A 160 13.33 -2.73 4.52
N ASP A 161 12.11 -3.15 4.18
CA ASP A 161 10.90 -2.45 4.60
C ASP A 161 10.61 -2.80 6.06
N LEU A 162 10.60 -1.80 6.94
CA LEU A 162 10.28 -1.96 8.35
C LEU A 162 8.80 -1.67 8.58
N ASP A 163 8.05 -2.67 9.02
CA ASP A 163 6.61 -2.56 9.22
C ASP A 163 6.29 -1.89 10.56
N TYR A 164 7.06 -2.24 11.59
CA TYR A 164 6.83 -1.79 12.96
C TYR A 164 8.14 -1.42 13.64
N TYR A 165 8.04 -0.51 14.60
CA TYR A 165 9.10 -0.28 15.56
C TYR A 165 8.54 -0.31 16.98
N ILE A 166 9.36 -0.79 17.92
CA ILE A 166 9.05 -0.81 19.34
C ILE A 166 10.13 -0.02 20.04
N ARG A 167 9.73 1.02 20.79
CA ARG A 167 10.66 1.81 21.61
C ARG A 167 10.54 1.37 23.06
N ILE A 168 11.63 0.87 23.63
CA ILE A 168 11.71 0.47 25.04
C ILE A 168 12.58 1.48 25.78
N GLN A 169 12.08 1.97 26.91
CA GLN A 169 12.87 2.71 27.90
C GLN A 169 13.25 1.74 29.01
N PHE A 170 14.54 1.62 29.32
CA PHE A 170 15.04 0.62 30.28
C PHE A 170 14.46 0.76 31.69
N ASP A 171 14.05 1.96 32.11
CA ASP A 171 13.33 2.16 33.37
C ASP A 171 12.01 1.37 33.43
N GLY A 172 11.32 1.24 32.28
CA GLY A 172 10.12 0.42 32.16
C GLY A 172 10.39 -1.08 32.01
N PHE A 173 11.61 -1.48 31.63
CA PHE A 173 11.97 -2.89 31.48
C PHE A 173 12.10 -3.60 32.83
N ARG A 174 12.64 -2.93 33.86
CA ARG A 174 12.73 -3.51 35.22
C ARG A 174 11.34 -3.93 35.74
N ALA A 175 10.34 -3.08 35.55
CA ALA A 175 8.97 -3.34 35.97
C ALA A 175 8.31 -4.53 35.22
N PHE A 176 8.78 -4.87 34.02
CA PHE A 176 8.27 -6.02 33.25
C PHE A 176 8.92 -7.34 33.66
N VAL A 177 10.20 -7.32 34.03
CA VAL A 177 10.93 -8.54 34.46
C VAL A 177 10.50 -9.00 35.86
N ASP A 178 10.06 -8.08 36.70
CA ASP A 178 9.59 -8.37 38.06
C ASP A 178 8.11 -8.84 38.13
N ALA A 179 7.38 -8.85 37.01
CA ALA A 179 5.96 -9.20 36.92
C ALA A 179 5.73 -10.62 36.37
#